data_AF-A0A6P7GZW0-F1
#
_entry.id   AF-A0A6P7GZW0-F1
#
_cell.length_a   1.000
_cell.length_b   1.000
_cell.length_c   1.000
_cell.angle_alpha   90.00
_cell.angle_beta   90.00
_cell.angle_gamma   90.00
#
_symmetry.space_group_name_H-M   'P 1'
#
loop_
_entity.id
_entity.type
_entity.pdbx_description
1 polymer ?
#
loop_
_entity_poly.entity_id
_entity_poly.type
_entity_poly.pdbx_seq_one_letter_code
_entity_poly.pdbx_strand_id
1 'polypeptide(L)'
;MTQALFNLKPNYIEETFRASVKIEGIILEGASNEDHLMPILSSEHLSDSPAYFFKMDLDKLPNNSVCKYKLNIVMDSVECIYNKPSVEEIESFLTVEKGDTKSLFNYLANKPTLITKAVKNKLLQGWEFNLNIKIPYVVIPEVSSYM
;
A
#
# COMPACT_ATOMS: atom_id res chain seq x y z
N MET A 1 -8.70 -9.89 -9.36
CA MET A 1 -9.75 -8.91 -9.04
C MET A 1 -9.42 -8.28 -7.69
N THR A 2 -9.26 -6.96 -7.62
CA THR A 2 -8.96 -6.24 -6.37
C THR A 2 -10.27 -5.85 -5.69
N GLN A 3 -10.49 -6.29 -4.45
CA GLN A 3 -11.64 -5.90 -3.65
C GLN A 3 -11.25 -4.89 -2.58
N ALA A 4 -12.00 -3.78 -2.50
CA ALA A 4 -11.84 -2.76 -1.49
C ALA A 4 -13.14 -2.59 -0.69
N LEU A 5 -13.04 -2.65 0.64
CA LEU A 5 -14.15 -2.45 1.57
C LEU A 5 -13.94 -1.16 2.35
N PHE A 6 -14.96 -0.31 2.33
CA PHE A 6 -15.01 0.94 3.09
C PHE A 6 -16.13 0.86 4.11
N ASN A 7 -15.87 1.25 5.35
CA ASN A 7 -16.89 1.28 6.40
C ASN A 7 -16.70 2.50 7.29
N LEU A 8 -17.81 3.18 7.61
CA LEU A 8 -17.86 4.34 8.50
C LEU A 8 -18.95 4.13 9.54
N LYS A 9 -18.60 4.23 10.81
CA LYS A 9 -19.49 4.05 11.95
C LYS A 9 -19.43 5.30 12.85
N PRO A 10 -20.33 6.28 12.65
CA PRO A 10 -20.41 7.45 13.52
C PRO A 10 -21.19 7.14 14.82
N ASN A 11 -20.81 7.79 15.91
CA ASN A 11 -21.58 7.88 17.15
C ASN A 11 -21.75 9.36 17.52
N TYR A 12 -22.93 9.91 17.26
CA TYR A 12 -23.21 11.33 17.42
C TYR A 12 -23.31 11.77 18.89
N ILE A 13 -23.68 10.86 19.80
CA ILE A 13 -23.88 11.20 21.23
C ILE A 13 -22.53 11.50 21.89
N GLU A 14 -21.52 10.69 21.59
CA GLU A 14 -20.17 10.85 22.13
C GLU A 14 -19.25 11.65 21.19
N GLU A 15 -19.79 12.14 20.07
CA GLU A 15 -19.05 12.78 18.99
C GLU A 15 -17.87 11.93 18.47
N THR A 16 -17.98 10.60 18.48
CA THR A 16 -16.93 9.68 18.04
C THR A 16 -17.24 9.07 16.67
N PHE A 17 -16.24 8.50 16.01
CA PHE A 17 -16.45 7.70 14.81
C PHE A 17 -15.35 6.67 14.63
N ARG A 18 -15.65 5.63 13.86
CA ARG A 18 -14.67 4.70 13.31
C ARG A 18 -14.80 4.62 11.79
N ALA A 19 -13.74 4.97 11.08
CA ALA A 19 -13.61 4.76 9.65
C ALA A 19 -12.64 3.60 9.40
N SER A 20 -12.92 2.74 8.43
CA SER A 20 -12.02 1.65 8.07
C SER A 20 -12.01 1.41 6.57
N VAL A 21 -10.82 1.12 6.05
CA VAL A 21 -10.57 0.72 4.66
C VAL A 21 -9.81 -0.59 4.69
N LYS A 22 -10.23 -1.55 3.87
CA LYS A 22 -9.56 -2.83 3.70
C LYS A 22 -9.44 -3.15 2.23
N ILE A 23 -8.28 -3.62 1.80
CA ILE A 23 -8.01 -4.07 0.44
C ILE A 23 -7.50 -5.50 0.55
N GLU A 24 -8.17 -6.42 -0.14
CA GLU A 24 -7.84 -7.84 -0.07
C GLU A 24 -6.49 -8.13 -0.71
N GLY A 25 -6.30 -7.74 -1.97
CA GLY A 25 -5.04 -7.93 -2.65
C GLY A 25 -4.86 -6.95 -3.81
N ILE A 26 -3.63 -6.85 -4.31
CA ILE A 26 -3.29 -6.13 -5.52
C ILE A 26 -2.60 -7.11 -6.47
N ILE A 27 -2.97 -7.07 -7.74
CA ILE A 27 -2.27 -7.77 -8.82
C ILE A 27 -2.08 -6.76 -9.94
N LEU A 28 -0.85 -6.60 -10.38
CA LEU A 28 -0.46 -5.86 -11.56
C LEU A 28 0.07 -6.84 -12.58
N GLU A 29 -0.53 -6.81 -13.77
CA GLU A 29 -0.21 -7.70 -14.87
C GLU A 29 0.33 -6.87 -16.04
N GLY A 30 1.32 -7.40 -16.75
CA GLY A 30 1.76 -6.87 -18.04
C GLY A 30 1.46 -7.84 -19.16
N ALA A 31 1.43 -7.31 -20.38
CA ALA A 31 1.34 -8.16 -21.55
C ALA A 31 2.72 -8.78 -21.82
N SER A 32 2.71 -10.05 -22.21
CA SER A 32 3.87 -10.67 -22.84
C SER A 32 3.87 -10.41 -24.34
N ASN A 33 4.97 -10.73 -25.01
CA ASN A 33 5.08 -10.65 -26.47
C ASN A 33 4.08 -11.57 -27.22
N GLU A 34 3.45 -12.51 -26.51
CA GLU A 34 2.44 -13.44 -27.01
C GLU A 34 1.03 -13.06 -26.56
N ASP A 35 0.82 -11.81 -26.10
CA ASP A 35 -0.43 -11.26 -25.60
C ASP A 35 -1.02 -11.99 -24.37
N HIS A 36 -0.22 -12.79 -23.67
CA HIS A 36 -0.59 -13.36 -22.37
C HIS A 36 -0.34 -12.37 -21.23
N LEU A 37 -1.31 -12.25 -20.30
CA LEU A 37 -1.16 -11.47 -19.07
C LEU A 37 -0.29 -12.23 -18.07
N MET A 38 0.80 -11.59 -17.65
CA MET A 38 1.76 -12.12 -16.67
C MET A 38 1.74 -11.26 -15.39
N PRO A 39 1.62 -11.83 -14.18
CA PRO A 39 1.76 -11.06 -12.96
C PRO A 39 3.18 -10.52 -12.81
N ILE A 40 3.31 -9.20 -12.64
CA ILE A 40 4.56 -8.49 -12.37
C ILE A 40 4.65 -8.15 -10.89
N LEU A 41 3.51 -7.82 -10.28
CA LEU A 41 3.42 -7.51 -8.87
C LEU A 41 2.15 -8.14 -8.32
N SER A 42 2.28 -8.89 -7.23
CA SER A 42 1.16 -9.52 -6.56
C SER A 42 1.33 -9.40 -5.06
N SER A 43 0.27 -8.98 -4.37
CA SER A 43 0.21 -9.14 -2.92
C SER A 43 0.23 -10.63 -2.58
N GLU A 44 1.05 -11.01 -1.62
CA GLU A 44 1.09 -12.37 -1.11
C GLU A 44 0.26 -12.45 0.17
N HIS A 45 -0.48 -13.55 0.35
CA HIS A 45 -1.08 -13.90 1.63
C HIS A 45 -0.31 -15.07 2.23
N LEU A 46 0.60 -14.76 3.15
CA LEU A 46 1.19 -15.80 3.99
C LEU A 46 0.10 -16.43 4.87
N SER A 47 0.22 -17.70 5.21
CA SER A 47 -0.74 -18.44 6.06
C SER A 47 -1.01 -17.75 7.41
N ASP A 48 -0.09 -16.90 7.85
CA ASP A 48 -0.09 -16.22 9.14
C ASP A 48 -0.54 -14.75 8.99
N SER A 49 -0.95 -14.35 7.79
CA SER A 49 -1.29 -12.98 7.45
C SER A 49 -2.80 -12.69 7.59
N PRO A 50 -3.19 -11.47 8.02
CA PRO A 50 -4.57 -11.03 7.84
C PRO A 50 -5.03 -11.22 6.39
N ALA A 51 -6.33 -11.50 6.20
CA ALA A 51 -6.97 -11.68 4.88
C ALA A 51 -6.95 -10.43 3.97
N TYR A 52 -6.16 -9.41 4.30
CA TYR A 52 -6.09 -8.13 3.61
C TYR A 52 -4.63 -7.71 3.43
N PHE A 53 -4.25 -7.48 2.17
CA PHE A 53 -3.00 -6.81 1.80
C PHE A 53 -2.87 -5.45 2.49
N PHE A 54 -3.96 -4.70 2.61
CA PHE A 54 -3.95 -3.40 3.27
C PHE A 54 -5.17 -3.22 4.15
N LYS A 55 -4.96 -2.71 5.36
CA LYS A 55 -6.01 -2.35 6.31
C LYS A 55 -5.65 -1.04 7.00
N MET A 56 -6.61 -0.13 7.05
CA MET A 56 -6.52 1.13 7.78
C MET A 56 -7.76 1.30 8.63
N ASP A 57 -7.59 1.56 9.93
CA ASP A 57 -8.64 1.94 10.87
C ASP A 57 -8.32 3.34 11.43
N LEU A 58 -9.26 4.27 11.34
CA LEU A 58 -9.18 5.60 11.94
C LEU A 58 -10.32 5.75 12.95
N ASP A 59 -9.97 5.93 14.20
CA ASP A 59 -10.93 6.17 15.30
C ASP A 59 -10.79 7.61 15.80
N LYS A 60 -11.91 8.32 15.93
CA LYS A 60 -12.02 9.52 16.78
C LYS A 60 -12.49 9.07 18.16
N LEU A 61 -11.69 9.35 19.18
CA LEU A 61 -11.95 8.93 20.54
C LEU A 61 -12.78 9.99 21.30
N PRO A 62 -13.48 9.61 22.39
CA PRO A 62 -14.26 10.58 23.17
C PRO A 62 -13.36 11.65 23.82
N ASN A 63 -13.93 12.81 24.12
CA ASN A 63 -13.19 13.99 24.61
C ASN A 63 -12.43 13.79 25.94
N ASN A 64 -12.76 12.74 26.71
CA ASN A 64 -12.08 12.38 27.95
C ASN A 64 -10.85 11.47 27.75
N SER A 65 -10.55 11.06 26.51
CA SER A 65 -9.41 10.21 26.19
C SER A 65 -8.10 11.00 26.12
N VAL A 66 -7.00 10.35 26.47
CA VAL A 66 -5.64 10.94 26.41
C VAL A 66 -5.26 11.32 24.97
N CYS A 67 -5.73 10.54 24.00
CA CYS A 67 -5.55 10.79 22.57
C CYS A 67 -6.89 11.13 21.93
N LYS A 68 -6.89 12.02 20.93
CA LYS A 68 -8.10 12.45 20.21
C LYS A 68 -8.41 11.54 19.03
N TYR A 69 -7.37 10.99 18.42
CA TYR A 69 -7.48 10.13 17.25
C TYR A 69 -6.53 8.96 17.37
N LYS A 70 -6.92 7.82 16.82
CA LYS A 70 -6.09 6.63 16.70
C LYS A 70 -6.10 6.18 15.26
N LEU A 71 -4.91 6.00 14.67
CA LEU A 71 -4.73 5.48 13.33
C LEU A 71 -3.98 4.16 13.40
N ASN A 72 -4.60 3.08 12.93
CA ASN A 72 -3.97 1.78 12.77
C ASN A 72 -3.84 1.46 11.29
N ILE A 73 -2.62 1.20 10.82
CA ILE A 73 -2.34 0.78 9.45
C ILE A 73 -1.60 -0.55 9.50
N VAL A 74 -2.13 -1.53 8.80
CA VAL A 74 -1.49 -2.82 8.54
C VAL A 74 -1.36 -2.99 7.04
N MET A 75 -0.16 -3.33 6.57
CA MET A 75 0.11 -3.62 5.18
C MET A 75 0.99 -4.87 5.09
N ASP A 76 0.55 -5.86 4.33
CA ASP A 76 1.30 -7.09 4.10
C ASP A 76 2.30 -6.94 2.95
N SER A 77 3.21 -7.91 2.83
CA SER A 77 4.23 -7.91 1.79
C SER A 77 3.61 -8.06 0.40
N VAL A 78 4.30 -7.46 -0.56
CA VAL A 78 4.02 -7.61 -1.98
C VAL A 78 5.22 -8.28 -2.61
N GLU A 79 4.96 -9.31 -3.40
CA GLU A 79 5.93 -9.94 -4.26
C GLU A 79 6.02 -9.16 -5.57
N CYS A 80 7.24 -8.76 -5.92
CA CYS A 80 7.55 -8.15 -7.22
C CYS A 80 8.37 -9.13 -8.04
N ILE A 81 7.79 -9.63 -9.12
CA ILE A 81 8.42 -10.54 -10.06
C ILE A 81 9.10 -9.71 -11.14
N TYR A 82 10.43 -9.81 -11.23
CA TYR A 82 11.16 -9.11 -12.27
C TYR A 82 11.01 -9.83 -13.62
N ASN A 83 10.19 -9.26 -14.51
CA ASN A 83 10.10 -9.62 -15.93
C ASN A 83 10.52 -8.41 -16.77
N LYS A 84 11.65 -8.49 -17.46
CA LYS A 84 12.23 -7.36 -18.20
C LYS A 84 11.28 -6.78 -19.26
N PRO A 85 10.72 -7.56 -20.22
CA PRO A 85 9.73 -7.06 -21.17
C PRO A 85 8.54 -6.36 -20.52
N SER A 86 7.96 -6.95 -19.47
CA SER A 86 6.79 -6.38 -18.81
C SER A 86 7.11 -5.12 -18.01
N VAL A 87 8.31 -5.02 -17.43
CA VAL A 87 8.81 -3.80 -16.79
C VAL A 87 9.03 -2.69 -17.83
N GLU A 88 9.62 -3.01 -18.98
CA GLU A 88 9.84 -2.05 -20.07
C GLU A 88 8.51 -1.52 -20.65
N GLU A 89 7.47 -2.36 -20.75
CA GLU A 89 6.13 -1.94 -21.17
C GLU A 89 5.48 -0.99 -20.15
N ILE A 90 5.58 -1.29 -18.86
CA ILE A 90 5.08 -0.40 -17.81
C ILE A 90 5.84 0.93 -17.81
N GLU A 91 7.16 0.89 -17.92
CA GLU A 91 7.97 2.11 -18.02
C GLU A 91 7.57 2.92 -19.26
N SER A 92 7.33 2.27 -20.40
CA SER A 92 6.80 2.90 -21.60
C SER A 92 5.43 3.55 -21.35
N PHE A 93 4.48 2.81 -20.76
CA PHE A 93 3.16 3.33 -20.41
C PHE A 93 3.23 4.54 -19.48
N LEU A 94 4.07 4.47 -18.44
CA LEU A 94 4.25 5.54 -17.46
C LEU A 94 5.02 6.76 -18.02
N THR A 95 5.83 6.58 -19.07
CA THR A 95 6.60 7.66 -19.72
C THR A 95 5.87 8.32 -20.89
N VAL A 96 4.74 7.77 -21.35
CA VAL A 96 3.88 8.41 -22.37
C VAL A 96 3.28 9.73 -21.87
N GLU A 97 3.12 9.92 -20.55
CA GLU A 97 2.92 11.23 -19.96
C GLU A 97 4.27 11.90 -19.70
N LYS A 98 4.50 13.10 -20.27
CA LYS A 98 5.75 13.88 -20.22
C LYS A 98 6.14 14.31 -18.79
N GLY A 99 6.53 13.38 -17.94
CA GLY A 99 7.09 13.60 -16.61
C GLY A 99 8.49 13.01 -16.54
N ASP A 100 9.45 13.81 -16.05
CA ASP A 100 10.82 13.40 -15.75
C ASP A 100 10.80 12.17 -14.82
N THR A 101 10.94 10.96 -15.37
CA THR A 101 11.03 9.69 -14.63
C THR A 101 12.40 9.55 -13.98
N LYS A 102 12.76 10.53 -13.15
CA LYS A 102 13.71 10.27 -12.06
C LYS A 102 13.12 9.10 -11.28
N SER A 103 13.81 7.95 -11.35
CA SER A 103 13.30 6.63 -10.94
C SER A 103 12.36 6.70 -9.74
N LEU A 104 11.26 5.96 -9.78
CA LEU A 104 10.33 5.82 -8.65
C LEU A 104 11.09 5.59 -7.32
N PHE A 105 12.20 4.85 -7.38
CA PHE A 105 13.16 4.65 -6.31
C PHE A 105 13.83 5.94 -5.80
N ASN A 106 14.30 6.84 -6.67
CA ASN A 106 14.83 8.15 -6.28
C ASN A 106 13.75 9.06 -5.65
N TYR A 107 12.50 8.95 -6.10
CA TYR A 107 11.38 9.69 -5.52
C TYR A 107 11.00 9.16 -4.12
N LEU A 108 11.05 7.84 -3.93
CA LEU A 108 10.85 7.18 -2.64
C LEU A 108 12.01 7.45 -1.66
N ALA A 109 13.26 7.49 -2.15
CA ALA A 109 14.45 7.73 -1.34
C ALA A 109 14.50 9.14 -0.72
N ASN A 110 13.92 10.15 -1.40
CA ASN A 110 13.96 11.55 -0.95
C ASN A 110 12.75 11.99 -0.11
N LYS A 111 11.69 11.18 -0.01
CA LYS A 111 10.47 11.47 0.75
C LYS A 111 10.41 11.15 2.25
N PRO A 112 11.37 10.46 2.91
CA PRO A 112 11.24 10.14 4.34
C PRO A 112 10.99 11.36 5.23
N THR A 113 11.50 12.54 4.83
CA THR A 113 11.42 13.79 5.61
C THR A 113 10.03 14.42 5.67
N LEU A 114 9.21 14.27 4.63
CA LEU A 114 7.85 14.84 4.59
C LEU A 114 6.88 14.00 5.42
N ILE A 115 6.97 12.67 5.29
CA ILE A 115 6.14 11.73 6.04
C ILE A 115 6.46 11.84 7.53
N THR A 116 7.75 11.85 7.90
CA THR A 116 8.16 12.04 9.30
C THR A 116 7.72 13.37 9.90
N LYS A 117 7.80 14.48 9.15
CA LYS A 117 7.27 15.78 9.60
C LYS A 117 5.74 15.74 9.80
N ALA A 118 5.01 15.12 8.87
CA ALA A 118 3.56 15.00 8.98
C ALA A 118 3.13 14.15 10.19
N VAL A 119 3.77 12.99 10.39
CA VAL A 119 3.55 12.13 11.55
C VAL A 119 3.88 12.87 12.85
N LYS A 120 5.02 13.57 12.91
CA LYS A 120 5.43 14.36 14.07
C LYS A 120 4.39 15.44 14.41
N ASN A 121 3.90 16.18 13.42
CA ASN A 121 2.87 17.21 13.64
C ASN A 121 1.56 16.61 14.15
N LYS A 122 1.18 15.41 13.71
CA LYS A 122 -0.04 14.72 14.17
C LYS A 122 0.11 14.13 15.56
N LEU A 123 1.27 13.58 15.91
CA LEU A 123 1.59 13.16 17.28
C LEU A 123 1.40 14.32 18.27
N LEU A 124 1.90 15.52 17.92
CA LEU A 124 1.72 16.73 18.72
C LEU A 124 0.24 17.17 18.85
N GLN A 125 -0.64 16.75 17.94
CA GLN A 125 -2.08 16.99 17.98
C GLN A 125 -2.84 15.91 18.79
N GLY A 126 -2.13 14.99 19.45
CA GLY A 126 -2.72 13.92 20.26
C GLY A 126 -3.22 12.74 19.44
N TRP A 127 -2.58 12.45 18.30
CA TRP A 127 -2.82 11.23 17.53
C TRP A 127 -1.98 10.08 18.08
N GLU A 128 -2.58 8.89 18.17
CA GLU A 128 -1.87 7.63 18.38
C GLU A 128 -1.72 6.90 17.04
N PHE A 129 -0.53 6.40 16.74
CA PHE A 129 -0.25 5.65 15.52
C PHE A 129 0.19 4.23 15.84
N ASN A 130 -0.44 3.24 15.21
CA ASN A 130 0.03 1.86 15.18
C ASN A 130 0.26 1.48 13.71
N LEU A 131 1.54 1.30 13.33
CA LEU A 131 1.94 1.03 11.96
C LEU A 131 2.62 -0.33 11.90
N ASN A 132 2.00 -1.29 11.22
CA ASN A 132 2.59 -2.60 10.92
C ASN A 132 2.68 -2.74 9.39
N ILE A 133 3.77 -2.23 8.82
CA ILE A 133 3.95 -2.11 7.38
C ILE A 133 5.11 -3.03 6.97
N LYS A 134 4.80 -4.08 6.20
CA LYS A 134 5.82 -4.91 5.56
C LYS A 134 6.25 -4.26 4.24
N ILE A 135 7.53 -4.39 3.92
CA ILE A 135 8.13 -3.79 2.72
C ILE A 135 8.03 -4.82 1.57
N PRO A 136 7.81 -4.40 0.31
CA PRO A 136 7.87 -5.29 -0.83
C PRO A 136 9.23 -5.99 -0.93
N TYR A 137 9.24 -7.22 -1.45
CA TYR A 137 10.46 -7.94 -1.78
C TYR A 137 10.47 -8.27 -3.29
N VAL A 138 11.68 -8.38 -3.84
CA VAL A 138 11.88 -8.61 -5.28
C VAL A 138 12.32 -10.04 -5.50
N VAL A 139 11.64 -10.73 -6.40
CA VAL A 139 11.98 -12.06 -6.86
C VAL A 139 12.57 -11.96 -8.26
N ILE A 140 13.81 -12.44 -8.39
CA ILE A 140 14.51 -12.55 -9.67
C ILE A 140 14.46 -14.02 -10.06
N PRO A 141 13.67 -14.42 -11.07
CA PRO A 141 13.62 -15.80 -11.49
C PRO A 141 14.97 -16.23 -12.10
N GLU A 142 15.61 -17.25 -11.53
CA GLU A 142 16.92 -17.75 -11.99
C GLU A 142 16.82 -18.55 -13.31
N VAL A 143 15.63 -19.03 -13.66
CA VAL A 143 15.38 -19.76 -14.90
C VAL A 143 14.03 -19.34 -15.45
N SER A 144 14.03 -18.75 -16.64
CA SER A 144 12.82 -18.59 -17.45
C SER A 144 12.27 -19.97 -17.78
N SER A 145 11.35 -20.48 -16.97
CA SER A 145 10.47 -21.59 -17.35
C SER A 145 9.31 -21.02 -18.17
N TYR A 146 9.66 -20.34 -19.26
CA TYR A 146 8.79 -20.20 -20.41
C TYR A 146 9.22 -21.29 -21.38
N MET A 147 8.50 -22.42 -21.31
CA MET A 147 8.36 -23.37 -22.41
C MET A 147 6.91 -23.37 -22.81
#